data_AF-A0A534QX84-F1
#
_entry.id   AF-A0A534QX84-F1
#
_cell.length_a   1.000
_cell.length_b   1.000
_cell.length_c   1.000
_cell.angle_alpha   90.00
_cell.angle_beta   90.00
_cell.angle_gamma   90.00
#
_symmetry.space_group_name_H-M   'P 1'
#
loop_
_entity.id
_entity.type
_entity.pdbx_description
1 polymer ?
#
loop_
_entity_poly.entity_id
_entity_poly.type
_entity_poly.pdbx_seq_one_letter_code
_entity_poly.pdbx_strand_id
1 'polypeptide(L)'
;MWLAGAVAFLLLAWPSEAHAWGPVTHLVHGSQILASLSTLAPALQEILRAHRLPYLYGCIAADIVQAKKYTRSLYTHCHCWPVGWQLVESARGEREQAFAYGYLSHLAGDVYSHNEYVPVQLIVSYQARTLKHIYWEARFDAAQERDRCRLIRTVLGHRYPDCDRLVERVVERTLFSFRTNKRIFNSVMALQQFGQWQRMIRRLSERSRYPLPASEVERFNTVCV
;
A
#
# COMPACT_ATOMS: atom_id res chain seq x y z
N MET A 1 -23.44 -12.21 -3.48
CA MET A 1 -22.25 -13.05 -3.22
C MET A 1 -21.50 -13.41 -4.50
N TRP A 2 -22.18 -13.81 -5.59
CA TRP A 2 -21.55 -14.16 -6.87
C TRP A 2 -20.78 -13.02 -7.56
N LEU A 3 -21.30 -11.79 -7.54
CA LEU A 3 -20.60 -10.62 -8.12
C LEU A 3 -19.28 -10.29 -7.39
N ALA A 4 -19.26 -10.37 -6.06
CA ALA A 4 -18.02 -10.16 -5.29
C ALA A 4 -16.99 -11.27 -5.56
N GLY A 5 -17.45 -12.51 -5.71
CA GLY A 5 -16.61 -13.64 -6.10
C GLY A 5 -16.06 -13.51 -7.52
N ALA A 6 -16.87 -13.05 -8.48
CA ALA A 6 -16.45 -12.81 -9.86
C ALA A 6 -15.48 -11.64 -9.98
N VAL A 7 -15.71 -10.54 -9.25
CA VAL A 7 -14.77 -9.41 -9.20
C VAL A 7 -13.45 -9.81 -8.54
N ALA A 8 -13.50 -10.56 -7.43
CA ALA A 8 -12.29 -11.11 -6.80
C ALA A 8 -11.54 -12.05 -7.76
N PHE A 9 -12.26 -12.92 -8.47
CA PHE A 9 -11.67 -13.83 -9.45
C PHE A 9 -11.05 -13.07 -10.63
N LEU A 10 -11.69 -12.02 -11.14
CA LEU A 10 -11.18 -11.17 -12.22
C LEU A 10 -9.96 -10.33 -11.79
N LEU A 11 -9.97 -9.80 -10.56
CA LEU A 11 -8.84 -9.07 -9.99
C LEU A 11 -7.63 -9.99 -9.76
N LEU A 12 -7.89 -11.24 -9.37
CA LEU A 12 -6.84 -12.24 -9.27
C LEU A 12 -6.36 -12.61 -10.69
N ALA A 13 -7.25 -12.98 -11.60
CA ALA A 13 -6.90 -13.48 -12.94
C ALA A 13 -6.22 -12.45 -13.88
N TRP A 14 -6.07 -11.19 -13.48
CA TRP A 14 -5.43 -10.15 -14.29
C TRP A 14 -3.92 -10.05 -13.98
N PRO A 15 -3.02 -10.45 -14.90
CA PRO A 15 -1.60 -10.29 -14.73
C PRO A 15 -1.23 -8.85 -15.09
N SER A 16 -1.33 -7.92 -14.14
CA SER A 16 -0.56 -6.68 -14.21
C SER A 16 0.73 -6.85 -13.44
N GLU A 17 1.82 -6.32 -13.97
CA GLU A 17 3.01 -6.00 -13.17
C GLU A 17 2.55 -5.07 -12.05
N ALA A 18 2.34 -5.67 -10.88
CA ALA A 18 1.98 -4.99 -9.66
C ALA A 18 3.30 -4.49 -9.07
N HIS A 19 3.67 -3.27 -9.45
CA HIS A 19 4.83 -2.56 -8.89
C HIS A 19 4.52 -1.92 -7.53
N ALA A 20 3.51 -2.43 -6.81
CA ALA A 20 3.04 -1.90 -5.55
C ALA A 20 2.85 -3.04 -4.56
N TRP A 21 3.50 -2.95 -3.40
CA TRP A 21 3.33 -3.91 -2.32
C TRP A 21 1.99 -3.70 -1.60
N GLY A 22 1.52 -4.70 -0.84
CA GLY A 22 0.16 -4.70 -0.29
C GLY A 22 -0.13 -3.47 0.61
N PRO A 23 -1.27 -2.76 0.42
CA PRO A 23 -1.55 -1.50 1.14
C PRO A 23 -1.72 -1.70 2.65
N VAL A 24 -2.02 -2.92 3.11
CA VAL A 24 -2.02 -3.22 4.55
C VAL A 24 -0.60 -3.13 5.08
N THR A 25 0.36 -3.73 4.38
CA THR A 25 1.76 -3.74 4.79
C THR A 25 2.40 -2.35 4.80
N HIS A 26 2.05 -1.46 3.87
CA HIS A 26 2.50 -0.07 3.96
C HIS A 26 1.96 0.67 5.18
N LEU A 27 0.70 0.42 5.59
CA LEU A 27 0.16 0.98 6.82
C LEU A 27 0.83 0.38 8.06
N VAL A 28 1.21 -0.89 8.01
CA VAL A 28 2.02 -1.54 9.04
C VAL A 28 3.34 -0.80 9.23
N HIS A 29 4.11 -0.63 8.17
CA HIS A 29 5.42 0.04 8.24
C HIS A 29 5.26 1.49 8.71
N GLY A 30 4.31 2.23 8.14
CA GLY A 30 4.01 3.59 8.59
C GLY A 30 3.61 3.65 10.07
N SER A 31 2.84 2.69 10.57
CA SER A 31 2.47 2.62 11.99
C SER A 31 3.68 2.40 12.91
N GLN A 32 4.68 1.65 12.44
CA GLN A 32 5.91 1.39 13.19
C GLN A 32 6.83 2.60 13.19
N ILE A 33 6.96 3.32 12.07
CA ILE A 33 7.65 4.62 12.02
C ILE A 33 7.01 5.60 13.02
N LEU A 34 5.68 5.65 13.08
CA LEU A 34 4.96 6.46 14.06
C LEU A 34 5.10 6.01 15.53
N ALA A 35 5.51 4.77 15.77
CA ALA A 35 5.84 4.24 17.09
C ALA A 35 7.30 4.53 17.47
N SER A 36 8.17 4.64 16.46
CA SER A 36 9.61 4.87 16.59
C SER A 36 10.01 6.31 16.24
N LEU A 37 9.13 7.31 16.41
CA LEU A 37 9.39 8.69 15.98
C LEU A 37 10.72 9.26 16.51
N SER A 38 11.19 8.81 17.68
CA SER A 38 12.47 9.25 18.25
C SER A 38 13.70 8.97 17.37
N THR A 39 13.58 8.08 16.36
CA THR A 39 14.66 7.82 15.39
C THR A 39 14.76 8.90 14.30
N LEU A 40 13.74 9.75 14.17
CA LEU A 40 13.67 10.80 13.14
C LEU A 40 14.21 12.14 13.66
N ALA A 41 14.52 13.05 12.74
CA ALA A 41 14.89 14.43 13.09
C ALA A 41 13.75 15.14 13.85
N PRO A 42 14.03 16.01 14.85
CA PRO A 42 13.01 16.61 15.71
C PRO A 42 11.84 17.27 14.98
N ALA A 43 12.12 18.00 13.88
CA ALA A 43 11.08 18.64 13.08
C ALA A 43 10.08 17.64 12.47
N LEU A 44 10.57 16.48 11.99
CA LEU A 44 9.71 15.41 11.48
C LEU A 44 8.89 14.78 12.60
N GLN A 45 9.47 14.63 13.80
CA GLN A 45 8.74 14.08 14.94
C GLN A 45 7.51 14.91 15.27
N GLU A 46 7.64 16.24 15.31
CA GLU A 46 6.52 17.15 15.61
C GLU A 46 5.42 17.05 14.56
N ILE A 47 5.79 17.16 13.27
CA ILE A 47 4.84 17.08 12.14
C ILE A 47 4.10 15.74 12.17
N LEU A 48 4.82 14.62 12.28
CA LEU A 48 4.21 13.29 12.24
C LEU A 48 3.41 12.96 13.50
N ARG A 49 3.81 13.47 14.67
CA ARG A 49 3.06 13.33 15.93
C ARG A 49 1.73 14.09 15.86
N ALA A 50 1.72 15.30 15.30
CA ALA A 50 0.52 16.10 15.12
C ALA A 50 -0.40 15.58 14.00
N HIS A 51 0.17 14.97 12.95
CA HIS A 51 -0.55 14.60 11.73
C HIS A 51 -0.41 13.10 11.37
N ARG A 52 -0.60 12.24 12.37
CA ARG A 52 -0.51 10.77 12.24
C ARG A 52 -1.40 10.18 11.15
N LEU A 53 -2.67 10.58 11.09
CA LEU A 53 -3.63 10.05 10.11
C LEU A 53 -3.32 10.50 8.67
N PRO A 54 -3.00 11.77 8.39
CA PRO A 54 -2.49 12.20 7.08
C PRO A 54 -1.25 11.44 6.64
N TYR A 55 -0.28 11.24 7.54
CA TYR A 55 0.91 10.44 7.25
C TYR A 55 0.56 9.01 6.82
N LEU A 56 -0.24 8.30 7.62
CA LEU A 56 -0.68 6.94 7.28
C LEU A 56 -1.49 6.88 5.98
N TYR A 57 -2.29 7.91 5.71
CA TYR A 57 -2.99 8.04 4.44
C TYR A 57 -2.03 8.19 3.26
N GLY A 58 -0.94 8.94 3.44
CA GLY A 58 0.17 9.03 2.50
C GLY A 58 0.81 7.68 2.19
N CYS A 59 1.01 6.83 3.20
CA CYS A 59 1.61 5.50 3.04
C CYS A 59 0.84 4.56 2.09
N ILE A 60 -0.41 4.86 1.77
CA ILE A 60 -1.23 4.07 0.83
C ILE A 60 -1.67 4.87 -0.40
N ALA A 61 -1.29 6.14 -0.47
CA ALA A 61 -1.84 7.06 -1.46
C ALA A 61 -1.43 6.72 -2.89
N ALA A 62 -0.22 6.20 -3.08
CA ALA A 62 0.24 5.78 -4.40
C ALA A 62 -0.59 4.61 -4.97
N ASP A 63 -1.18 3.78 -4.11
CA ASP A 63 -2.03 2.63 -4.51
C ASP A 63 -3.47 3.00 -4.82
N ILE A 64 -3.86 4.22 -4.43
CA ILE A 64 -5.18 4.75 -4.76
C ILE A 64 -5.29 4.95 -6.26
N VAL A 65 -4.21 5.39 -6.92
CA VAL A 65 -4.19 5.68 -8.36
C VAL A 65 -4.27 4.38 -9.14
N GLN A 66 -5.37 4.13 -9.86
CA GLN A 66 -5.58 2.91 -10.65
C GLN A 66 -5.31 3.12 -12.14
N ALA A 67 -5.22 2.02 -12.90
CA ALA A 67 -5.02 2.04 -14.36
C ALA A 67 -3.73 2.76 -14.80
N LYS A 68 -2.67 2.59 -14.01
CA LYS A 68 -1.37 3.27 -14.15
C LYS A 68 -0.66 3.00 -15.48
N LYS A 69 -0.96 1.87 -16.14
CA LYS A 69 -0.45 1.52 -17.48
C LYS A 69 -0.87 2.48 -18.61
N TYR A 70 -1.79 3.39 -18.33
CA TYR A 70 -2.29 4.38 -19.29
C TYR A 70 -1.84 5.81 -18.95
N THR A 71 -0.87 5.99 -18.03
CA THR A 71 -0.20 7.29 -17.89
C THR A 71 0.56 7.59 -19.18
N ARG A 72 0.55 8.86 -19.59
CA ARG A 72 1.22 9.28 -20.84
C ARG A 72 2.74 9.17 -20.77
N SER A 73 3.30 9.12 -19.56
CA SER A 73 4.74 9.03 -19.33
C SER A 73 5.06 8.05 -18.18
N LEU A 74 6.19 7.36 -18.29
CA LEU A 74 6.78 6.57 -17.20
C LEU A 74 7.29 7.47 -16.05
N TYR A 75 7.65 8.72 -16.36
CA TYR A 75 8.18 9.69 -15.39
C TYR A 75 7.10 10.31 -14.49
N THR A 76 5.83 10.19 -14.86
CA THR A 76 4.67 10.70 -14.09
C THR A 76 3.90 9.58 -13.39
N HIS A 77 4.45 8.36 -13.40
CA HIS A 77 3.87 7.22 -12.72
C HIS A 77 3.84 7.46 -11.20
N CYS A 78 2.73 7.19 -10.54
CA CYS A 78 2.56 7.43 -9.10
C CYS A 78 3.59 6.71 -8.22
N HIS A 79 4.23 5.65 -8.72
CA HIS A 79 5.27 4.91 -8.01
C HIS A 79 6.70 5.42 -8.31
N CYS A 80 6.86 6.67 -8.76
CA CYS A 80 8.17 7.25 -9.05
C CYS A 80 8.61 8.28 -7.98
N TRP A 81 9.91 8.29 -7.70
CA TRP A 81 10.52 9.25 -6.77
C TRP A 81 10.27 10.73 -7.15
N PRO A 82 10.34 11.15 -8.43
CA PRO A 82 10.03 12.54 -8.79
C PRO A 82 8.63 12.99 -8.37
N VAL A 83 7.61 12.13 -8.50
CA VAL A 83 6.25 12.45 -8.04
C VAL A 83 6.21 12.60 -6.51
N GLY A 84 6.89 11.71 -5.78
CA GLY A 84 7.02 11.81 -4.33
C GLY A 84 7.66 13.13 -3.88
N TRP A 85 8.74 13.54 -4.54
CA TRP A 85 9.41 14.82 -4.25
C TRP A 85 8.55 16.03 -4.59
N GLN A 86 7.86 16.01 -5.74
CA GLN A 86 6.93 17.07 -6.10
C GLN A 86 5.77 17.23 -5.09
N LEU A 87 5.31 16.13 -4.49
CA LEU A 87 4.31 16.19 -3.40
C LEU A 87 4.87 16.92 -2.18
N VAL A 88 6.12 16.65 -1.79
CA VAL A 88 6.79 17.35 -0.67
C VAL A 88 6.96 18.83 -0.98
N GLU A 89 7.43 19.17 -2.18
CA GLU A 89 7.65 20.56 -2.62
C GLU A 89 6.33 21.35 -2.76
N SER A 90 5.24 20.67 -3.13
CA SER A 90 3.92 21.27 -3.34
C SER A 90 3.04 21.32 -2.08
N ALA A 91 3.49 20.70 -0.99
CA ALA A 91 2.73 20.59 0.25
C ALA A 91 2.57 21.95 0.93
N ARG A 92 1.34 22.26 1.36
CA ARG A 92 0.98 23.51 2.05
C ARG A 92 0.62 23.20 3.50
N GLY A 93 1.56 23.47 4.39
CA GLY A 93 1.42 23.27 5.83
C GLY A 93 1.71 21.83 6.27
N GLU A 94 1.83 21.65 7.59
CA GLU A 94 2.33 20.42 8.21
C GLU A 94 1.45 19.19 7.93
N ARG A 95 0.13 19.38 7.75
CA ARG A 95 -0.79 18.29 7.43
C ARG A 95 -0.54 17.67 6.06
N GLU A 96 -0.33 18.52 5.04
CA GLU A 96 0.03 18.08 3.69
C GLU A 96 1.46 17.53 3.65
N GLN A 97 2.39 18.11 4.43
CA GLN A 97 3.76 17.61 4.55
C GLN A 97 3.79 16.20 5.15
N ALA A 98 3.05 15.96 6.25
CA ALA A 98 2.93 14.63 6.84
C ALA A 98 2.43 13.60 5.82
N PHE A 99 1.41 13.96 5.03
CA PHE A 99 0.92 13.12 3.93
C PHE A 99 2.01 12.84 2.87
N ALA A 100 2.76 13.86 2.44
CA ALA A 100 3.83 13.70 1.46
C ALA A 100 4.96 12.81 1.99
N TYR A 101 5.34 12.94 3.27
CA TYR A 101 6.30 12.04 3.91
C TYR A 101 5.78 10.60 3.98
N GLY A 102 4.49 10.40 4.23
CA GLY A 102 3.87 9.09 4.13
C GLY A 102 3.98 8.49 2.73
N TYR A 103 3.79 9.32 1.70
CA TYR A 103 3.98 8.91 0.31
C TYR A 103 5.43 8.49 0.02
N LEU A 104 6.42 9.22 0.52
CA LEU A 104 7.82 8.81 0.41
C LEU A 104 8.12 7.51 1.17
N SER A 105 7.51 7.31 2.35
CA SER A 105 7.62 6.03 3.08
C SER A 105 7.04 4.86 2.29
N HIS A 106 5.96 5.08 1.53
CA HIS A 106 5.43 4.07 0.61
C HIS A 106 6.46 3.66 -0.43
N LEU A 107 7.03 4.65 -1.16
CA LEU A 107 8.04 4.40 -2.19
C LEU A 107 9.29 3.71 -1.62
N ALA A 108 9.73 4.11 -0.43
CA ALA A 108 10.86 3.47 0.25
C ALA A 108 10.55 1.99 0.58
N GLY A 109 9.35 1.70 1.07
CA GLY A 109 8.89 0.33 1.33
C GLY A 109 8.84 -0.52 0.07
N ASP A 110 8.39 0.04 -1.05
CA ASP A 110 8.37 -0.64 -2.34
C ASP A 110 9.77 -1.01 -2.84
N VAL A 111 10.78 -0.14 -2.64
CA VAL A 111 12.16 -0.46 -3.01
C VAL A 111 12.62 -1.74 -2.32
N TYR A 112 12.43 -1.86 -1.01
CA TYR A 112 12.82 -3.09 -0.30
C TYR A 112 11.98 -4.29 -0.74
N SER A 113 10.66 -4.14 -0.83
CA SER A 113 9.73 -5.20 -1.22
C SER A 113 10.07 -5.80 -2.59
N HIS A 114 10.34 -4.94 -3.57
CA HIS A 114 10.55 -5.33 -4.96
C HIS A 114 11.99 -5.73 -5.30
N ASN A 115 12.97 -5.44 -4.45
CA ASN A 115 14.36 -5.86 -4.67
C ASN A 115 14.76 -7.06 -3.79
N GLU A 116 14.26 -7.14 -2.56
CA GLU A 116 14.73 -8.14 -1.59
C GLU A 116 13.75 -9.30 -1.37
N TYR A 117 12.44 -9.04 -1.42
CA TYR A 117 11.44 -10.05 -1.07
C TYR A 117 10.80 -10.71 -2.30
N VAL A 118 10.14 -9.90 -3.12
CA VAL A 118 9.39 -10.38 -4.28
C VAL A 118 10.24 -11.25 -5.22
N PRO A 119 11.45 -10.84 -5.65
CA PRO A 119 12.22 -11.63 -6.61
C PRO A 119 12.55 -13.03 -6.09
N VAL A 120 12.92 -13.14 -4.80
CA VAL A 120 13.19 -14.42 -4.15
C VAL A 120 11.95 -15.31 -4.18
N GLN A 121 10.79 -14.76 -3.82
CA GLN A 121 9.55 -15.51 -3.82
C GLN A 121 9.11 -15.94 -5.22
N LEU A 122 9.34 -15.11 -6.24
CA LEU A 122 9.08 -15.46 -7.64
C LEU A 122 9.95 -16.62 -8.13
N ILE A 123 11.23 -16.66 -7.72
CA ILE A 123 12.17 -17.73 -8.07
C ILE A 123 11.77 -19.03 -7.37
N VAL A 124 11.55 -18.98 -6.05
CA VAL A 124 11.18 -20.17 -5.26
C VAL A 124 9.84 -20.73 -5.73
N SER A 125 8.89 -19.87 -6.11
CA SER A 125 7.56 -20.25 -6.58
C SER A 125 7.38 -20.32 -8.09
N TYR A 126 8.46 -20.43 -8.88
CA TYR A 126 8.38 -20.30 -10.36
C TYR A 126 7.35 -21.21 -11.04
N GLN A 127 7.11 -22.40 -10.46
CA GLN A 127 6.17 -23.40 -10.96
C GLN A 127 4.69 -23.09 -10.66
N ALA A 128 4.38 -22.12 -9.79
CA ALA A 128 3.01 -21.68 -9.55
C ALA A 128 2.56 -20.75 -10.69
N ARG A 129 1.61 -21.21 -11.51
CA ARG A 129 1.31 -20.59 -12.82
C ARG A 129 0.23 -19.50 -12.80
N THR A 130 -0.58 -19.39 -11.76
CA THR A 130 -1.82 -18.61 -11.89
C THR A 130 -1.78 -17.24 -11.26
N LEU A 131 -0.95 -16.98 -10.23
CA LEU A 131 -0.85 -15.67 -9.56
C LEU A 131 0.51 -15.61 -8.86
N LYS A 132 1.49 -14.88 -9.40
CA LYS A 132 2.84 -14.85 -8.81
C LYS A 132 2.96 -13.72 -7.76
N HIS A 133 2.94 -12.48 -8.23
CA HIS A 133 3.07 -11.28 -7.38
C HIS A 133 1.92 -11.08 -6.41
N ILE A 134 0.71 -10.93 -6.95
CA ILE A 134 -0.53 -10.66 -6.21
C ILE A 134 -0.79 -11.74 -5.16
N TYR A 135 -0.37 -12.98 -5.43
CA TYR A 135 -0.46 -14.07 -4.47
C TYR A 135 0.40 -13.82 -3.24
N TRP A 136 1.67 -13.45 -3.43
CA TRP A 136 2.57 -13.17 -2.33
C TRP A 136 2.17 -11.92 -1.56
N GLU A 137 1.78 -10.84 -2.25
CA GLU A 137 1.26 -9.62 -1.63
C GLU A 137 0.02 -9.90 -0.77
N ALA A 138 -0.97 -10.62 -1.32
CA ALA A 138 -2.19 -10.95 -0.58
C ALA A 138 -1.92 -11.84 0.64
N ARG A 139 -1.00 -12.80 0.53
CA ARG A 139 -0.59 -13.64 1.66
C ARG A 139 0.11 -12.84 2.74
N PHE A 140 0.97 -11.91 2.35
CA PHE A 140 1.70 -11.05 3.26
C PHE A 140 0.74 -10.12 4.03
N ASP A 141 -0.16 -9.45 3.32
CA ASP A 141 -1.19 -8.60 3.92
C ASP A 141 -2.12 -9.39 4.87
N ALA A 142 -2.46 -10.64 4.53
CA ALA A 142 -3.28 -11.51 5.39
C ALA A 142 -2.52 -12.09 6.61
N ALA A 143 -1.19 -12.08 6.57
CA ALA A 143 -0.32 -12.49 7.67
C ALA A 143 -0.15 -11.40 8.72
N GLN A 144 -0.37 -10.13 8.35
CA GLN A 144 -0.33 -9.00 9.28
C GLN A 144 -1.35 -9.18 10.43
N GLU A 145 -1.02 -8.64 11.61
CA GLU A 145 -1.83 -8.79 12.83
C GLU A 145 -3.23 -8.18 12.71
N ARG A 146 -4.19 -8.75 13.45
CA ARG A 146 -5.62 -8.38 13.36
C ARG A 146 -5.92 -6.94 13.77
N ASP A 147 -5.18 -6.37 14.71
CA ASP A 147 -5.38 -4.99 15.17
C ASP A 147 -5.12 -3.96 14.06
N ARG A 148 -4.37 -4.35 13.02
CA ARG A 148 -4.07 -3.49 11.86
C ARG A 148 -5.30 -3.30 10.96
N CYS A 149 -6.30 -4.18 11.00
CA CYS A 149 -7.60 -3.93 10.36
C CYS A 149 -8.31 -2.70 10.93
N ARG A 150 -8.20 -2.46 12.24
CA ARG A 150 -8.79 -1.27 12.87
C ARG A 150 -8.10 0.00 12.38
N LEU A 151 -6.78 -0.05 12.21
CA LEU A 151 -5.99 1.07 11.68
C LEU A 151 -6.45 1.43 10.26
N ILE A 152 -6.57 0.45 9.36
CA ILE A 152 -7.01 0.71 7.97
C ILE A 152 -8.40 1.33 7.96
N ARG A 153 -9.36 0.81 8.74
CA ARG A 153 -10.72 1.38 8.83
C ARG A 153 -10.69 2.82 9.34
N THR A 154 -9.82 3.11 10.30
CA THR A 154 -9.67 4.46 10.86
C THR A 154 -9.14 5.42 9.81
N VAL A 155 -8.08 5.02 9.08
CA VAL A 155 -7.48 5.83 8.00
C VAL A 155 -8.50 6.03 6.87
N LEU A 156 -9.08 4.96 6.31
CA LEU A 156 -10.01 5.07 5.18
C LEU A 156 -11.35 5.73 5.53
N GLY A 157 -11.76 5.69 6.82
CA GLY A 157 -12.97 6.35 7.31
C GLY A 157 -12.82 7.87 7.47
N HIS A 158 -11.60 8.39 7.55
CA HIS A 158 -11.35 9.83 7.68
C HIS A 158 -11.35 10.53 6.31
N ARG A 159 -11.59 11.85 6.31
CA ARG A 159 -11.60 12.67 5.09
C ARG A 159 -10.32 13.50 4.99
N TYR A 160 -9.72 13.55 3.80
CA TYR A 160 -8.46 14.24 3.53
C TYR A 160 -8.55 15.16 2.31
N PRO A 161 -9.48 16.15 2.28
CA PRO A 161 -9.76 16.93 1.07
C PRO A 161 -8.60 17.80 0.59
N ASP A 162 -7.73 18.25 1.48
CA ASP A 162 -6.45 18.90 1.24
C ASP A 162 -5.43 17.94 0.61
N CYS A 163 -5.19 16.77 1.21
CA CYS A 163 -4.28 15.77 0.65
C CYS A 163 -4.76 15.24 -0.72
N ASP A 164 -6.06 14.99 -0.87
CA ASP A 164 -6.67 14.57 -2.13
C ASP A 164 -6.43 15.64 -3.22
N ARG A 165 -6.61 16.93 -2.88
CA ARG A 165 -6.32 18.04 -3.80
C ARG A 165 -4.83 18.16 -4.11
N LEU A 166 -3.94 17.88 -3.16
CA LEU A 166 -2.50 17.87 -3.39
C LEU A 166 -2.13 16.81 -4.44
N VAL A 167 -2.65 15.58 -4.29
CA VAL A 167 -2.45 14.50 -5.28
C VAL A 167 -3.02 14.90 -6.64
N GLU A 168 -4.23 15.47 -6.70
CA GLU A 168 -4.83 15.93 -7.95
C GLU A 168 -4.04 17.04 -8.66
N ARG A 169 -3.23 17.82 -7.93
CA ARG A 169 -2.34 18.85 -8.50
C ARG A 169 -1.04 18.27 -9.05
N VAL A 170 -0.49 17.25 -8.40
CA VAL A 170 0.86 16.73 -8.68
C VAL A 170 0.82 15.49 -9.58
N VAL A 171 -0.06 14.54 -9.28
CA VAL A 171 -0.12 13.27 -10.01
C VAL A 171 -0.92 13.46 -11.30
N GLU A 172 -0.30 13.10 -12.42
CA GLU A 172 -0.93 13.22 -13.73
C GLU A 172 -2.24 12.42 -13.78
N ARG A 173 -3.24 12.96 -14.47
CA ARG A 173 -4.53 12.30 -14.64
C ARG A 173 -4.35 10.98 -15.40
N THR A 174 -4.63 9.87 -14.72
CA THR A 174 -4.87 8.55 -15.32
C THR A 174 -6.23 8.50 -16.03
N LEU A 175 -6.64 7.33 -16.53
CA LEU A 175 -7.98 7.10 -17.12
C LEU A 175 -9.15 7.53 -16.21
N PHE A 176 -8.97 7.51 -14.89
CA PHE A 176 -9.99 7.88 -13.92
C PHE A 176 -9.60 9.13 -13.13
N SER A 177 -10.62 9.89 -12.70
CA SER A 177 -10.43 10.94 -11.69
C SER A 177 -9.92 10.36 -10.38
N PHE A 178 -9.16 11.14 -9.60
CA PHE A 178 -8.68 10.70 -8.29
C PHE A 178 -9.83 10.26 -7.36
N ARG A 179 -10.97 10.98 -7.40
CA ARG A 179 -12.18 10.60 -6.67
C ARG A 179 -12.70 9.22 -7.07
N THR A 180 -12.71 8.88 -8.37
CA THR A 180 -13.13 7.56 -8.86
C THR A 180 -12.13 6.49 -8.42
N ASN A 181 -10.83 6.75 -8.57
CA ASN A 181 -9.74 5.90 -8.12
C ASN A 181 -9.87 5.56 -6.62
N LYS A 182 -10.10 6.57 -5.78
CA LYS A 182 -10.33 6.42 -4.34
C LYS A 182 -11.56 5.57 -4.01
N ARG A 183 -12.65 5.69 -4.76
CA ARG A 183 -13.84 4.83 -4.57
C ARG A 183 -13.56 3.37 -4.90
N ILE A 184 -12.84 3.11 -5.98
CA ILE A 184 -12.42 1.76 -6.38
C ILE A 184 -11.51 1.17 -5.30
N PHE A 185 -10.46 1.92 -4.91
CA PHE A 185 -9.51 1.52 -3.88
C PHE A 185 -10.22 1.19 -2.56
N ASN A 186 -11.10 2.07 -2.06
CA ASN A 186 -11.86 1.81 -0.84
C ASN A 186 -12.73 0.54 -0.93
N SER A 187 -13.27 0.24 -2.12
CA SER A 187 -14.06 -0.97 -2.34
C SER A 187 -13.19 -2.23 -2.29
N VAL A 188 -11.99 -2.20 -2.89
CA VAL A 188 -11.02 -3.29 -2.81
C VAL A 188 -10.54 -3.49 -1.37
N MET A 189 -10.26 -2.40 -0.65
CA MET A 189 -9.85 -2.46 0.76
C MET A 189 -10.94 -3.05 1.65
N ALA A 190 -12.21 -2.70 1.41
CA ALA A 190 -13.33 -3.27 2.13
C ALA A 190 -13.45 -4.79 1.91
N LEU A 191 -13.18 -5.27 0.68
CA LEU A 191 -13.14 -6.70 0.37
C LEU A 191 -11.96 -7.41 1.05
N GLN A 192 -10.75 -6.84 0.99
CA GLN A 192 -9.57 -7.42 1.63
C GLN A 192 -9.69 -7.51 3.16
N GLN A 193 -10.35 -6.53 3.77
CA GLN A 193 -10.63 -6.53 5.21
C GLN A 193 -11.82 -7.39 5.62
N PHE A 194 -12.52 -7.99 4.66
CA PHE A 194 -13.64 -8.86 4.97
C PHE A 194 -13.11 -10.16 5.61
N GLY A 195 -13.61 -10.50 6.79
CA GLY A 195 -13.06 -11.64 7.55
C GLY A 195 -13.10 -12.98 6.80
N GLN A 196 -14.04 -13.15 5.87
CA GLN A 196 -14.06 -14.33 4.98
C GLN A 196 -12.89 -14.34 3.99
N TRP A 197 -12.52 -13.19 3.42
CA TRP A 197 -11.36 -13.05 2.54
C TRP A 197 -10.08 -13.41 3.29
N GLN A 198 -9.85 -12.81 4.46
CA GLN A 198 -8.66 -13.09 5.27
C GLN A 198 -8.55 -14.57 5.65
N ARG A 199 -9.67 -15.20 6.05
CA ARG A 199 -9.71 -16.64 6.33
C ARG A 199 -9.39 -17.49 5.10
N MET A 200 -9.90 -17.11 3.94
CA MET A 200 -9.62 -17.80 2.68
C MET A 200 -8.12 -17.73 2.36
N ILE A 201 -7.52 -16.54 2.38
CA ILE A 201 -6.09 -16.36 2.08
C ILE A 201 -5.21 -17.08 3.11
N ARG A 202 -5.57 -17.06 4.40
CA ARG A 202 -4.86 -17.82 5.45
C ARG A 202 -4.91 -19.34 5.19
N ARG A 203 -6.07 -19.90 4.87
CA ARG A 203 -6.20 -21.31 4.50
C ARG A 203 -5.40 -21.67 3.25
N LEU A 204 -5.38 -20.78 2.25
CA LEU A 204 -4.54 -20.95 1.06
C LEU A 204 -3.05 -20.91 1.40
N SER A 205 -2.66 -20.09 2.38
CA SER A 205 -1.28 -20.00 2.86
C SER A 205 -0.86 -21.25 3.63
N GLU A 206 -1.71 -21.76 4.52
CA GLU A 206 -1.46 -22.99 5.31
C GLU A 206 -1.32 -24.23 4.43
N ARG A 207 -2.06 -24.28 3.31
CA ARG A 207 -2.00 -25.39 2.33
C ARG A 207 -0.94 -25.20 1.25
N SER A 208 -0.25 -24.06 1.25
CA SER A 208 0.75 -23.77 0.23
C SER A 208 1.98 -24.63 0.43
N ARG A 209 2.50 -25.21 -0.66
CA ARG A 209 3.83 -25.84 -0.67
C ARG A 209 4.97 -24.84 -0.44
N TYR A 210 4.68 -23.54 -0.52
CA TYR A 210 5.62 -22.46 -0.28
C TYR A 210 5.29 -21.77 1.04
N PRO A 211 6.00 -22.11 2.14
CA PRO A 211 5.71 -21.57 3.45
C PRO A 211 5.97 -20.06 3.48
N LEU A 212 5.19 -19.34 4.29
CA LEU A 212 5.45 -17.96 4.69
C LEU A 212 5.51 -17.95 6.22
N PRO A 213 6.68 -18.18 6.82
CA PRO A 213 6.81 -18.25 8.27
C PRO A 213 6.58 -16.88 8.90
N ALA A 214 6.01 -16.86 10.10
CA ALA A 214 5.74 -15.62 10.83
C ALA A 214 7.01 -14.79 11.10
N SER A 215 8.15 -15.47 11.30
CA SER A 215 9.46 -14.83 11.49
C SER A 215 9.93 -14.04 10.26
N GLU A 216 9.55 -14.46 9.05
CA GLU A 216 9.88 -13.73 7.83
C GLU A 216 9.04 -12.46 7.71
N VAL A 217 7.76 -12.53 8.07
CA VAL A 217 6.86 -11.36 8.13
C VAL A 217 7.35 -10.35 9.18
N GLU A 218 7.72 -10.84 10.36
CA GLU A 218 8.24 -10.00 11.45
C GLU A 218 9.58 -9.35 11.10
N ARG A 219 10.52 -10.12 10.52
CA ARG A 219 11.79 -9.59 10.02
C ARG A 219 11.55 -8.47 9.02
N PHE A 220 10.69 -8.69 8.03
CA PHE A 220 10.38 -7.71 7.01
C PHE A 220 9.77 -6.44 7.58
N ASN A 221 8.80 -6.58 8.49
CA ASN A 221 8.19 -5.47 9.21
C ASN A 221 9.21 -4.69 10.06
N THR A 222 10.33 -5.29 10.45
CA THR A 222 11.37 -4.62 11.26
C THR A 222 12.41 -3.93 10.38
N VAL A 223 12.75 -4.48 9.22
CA VAL A 223 13.77 -3.90 8.32
C VAL A 223 13.26 -2.66 7.59
N CYS A 224 11.93 -2.52 7.40
CA CYS A 224 11.32 -1.42 6.66
C CYS A 224 10.95 -0.19 7.52
N VAL A 225 11.58 -0.03 8.69
CA VAL A 225 11.29 1.02 9.71
C VAL A 225 12.56 1.74 10.09
#